data_AF-A0A927P613-F1
#
_entry.id   AF-A0A927P613-F1
#
_cell.length_a   1.000
_cell.length_b   1.000
_cell.length_c   1.000
_cell.angle_alpha   90.00
_cell.angle_beta   90.00
_cell.angle_gamma   90.00
#
_symmetry.space_group_name_H-M   'P 1'
#
loop_
_entity.id
_entity.type
_entity.pdbx_description
1 polymer ?
#
loop_
_entity_poly.entity_id
_entity_poly.type
_entity_poly.pdbx_seq_one_letter_code
_entity_poly.pdbx_strand_id
1 'polypeptide(L)' 'MAEYEVVREIQNSCDGNQMRDIFFDEIETDDPAAWVRANFPAEDLEIDVQTSARGEITIFARTAGLNQKFLFTKI' A
#
# COMPACT_ATOMS: atom_id res chain seq x y z
N MET A 1 13.09 -2.19 13.87
CA MET A 1 11.69 -2.25 13.46
C MET A 1 11.00 -0.96 13.89
N ALA A 2 10.28 -0.33 12.97
CA ALA A 2 9.48 0.87 13.22
C ALA A 2 8.00 0.48 13.19
N GLU A 3 7.21 1.14 14.04
CA GLU A 3 5.75 1.01 14.04
C GLU A 3 5.15 1.98 13.02
N TYR A 4 4.15 1.49 12.26
CA TYR A 4 3.45 2.27 11.26
C TYR A 4 1.95 2.08 11.39
N GLU A 5 1.21 3.17 11.32
CA GLU A 5 -0.18 3.15 10.89
C GLU A 5 -0.20 3.02 9.35
N VAL A 6 -0.91 2.02 8.84
CA VAL A 6 -1.02 1.72 7.41
C VAL A 6 -2.45 1.93 6.95
N VAL A 7 -2.63 2.85 6.02
CA VAL A 7 -3.90 3.02 5.29
C VAL A 7 -3.78 2.35 3.93
N ARG A 8 -4.54 1.28 3.72
CA ARG A 8 -4.63 0.59 2.42
C ARG A 8 -5.93 0.97 1.72
N GLU A 9 -5.81 1.52 0.52
CA GLU A 9 -6.93 1.88 -0.35
C GLU A 9 -6.94 0.97 -1.59
N ILE A 10 -8.06 0.34 -1.89
CA ILE A 10 -8.29 -0.41 -3.14
C ILE A 10 -9.25 0.39 -4.01
N GLN A 11 -8.83 0.73 -5.23
CA GLN A 11 -9.70 1.45 -6.16
C GLN A 11 -10.70 0.52 -6.82
N ASN A 12 -11.95 0.98 -6.93
CA ASN A 12 -12.94 0.30 -7.76
C ASN A 12 -12.65 0.55 -9.24
N SER A 13 -12.55 -0.51 -10.05
CA SER A 13 -12.19 -0.41 -11.47
C SER A 13 -13.35 -0.03 -12.40
N CYS A 14 -14.57 0.19 -11.89
CA CYS A 14 -15.70 0.61 -12.72
C CYS A 14 -15.58 2.07 -13.16
N ASP A 15 -15.79 2.33 -14.46
CA ASP A 15 -15.73 3.68 -15.03
C ASP A 15 -16.65 4.65 -14.30
N GLY A 16 -16.10 5.80 -13.90
CA GLY A 16 -16.82 6.84 -13.17
C GLY A 16 -17.13 6.51 -11.71
N ASN A 17 -16.78 5.33 -11.21
CA ASN A 17 -16.95 4.98 -9.81
C ASN A 17 -15.75 5.44 -8.98
N GLN A 18 -15.97 6.34 -8.02
CA GLN A 18 -14.93 6.88 -7.14
C GLN A 18 -14.87 6.19 -5.77
N MET A 19 -15.63 5.10 -5.57
CA MET A 19 -15.57 4.33 -4.33
C MET A 19 -14.22 3.63 -4.15
N ARG A 20 -13.79 3.54 -2.89
CA ARG A 20 -12.57 2.82 -2.48
C ARG A 20 -12.86 2.01 -1.24
N ASP A 21 -12.38 0.78 -1.22
CA ASP A 21 -12.31 0.01 0.02
C ASP A 21 -11.08 0.48 0.79
N ILE A 22 -11.27 0.84 2.06
CA ILE A 22 -10.22 1.40 2.92
C ILE A 22 -10.03 0.48 4.12
N PHE A 23 -8.79 0.09 4.37
CA PHE A 23 -8.38 -0.71 5.52
C PHE A 23 -7.33 0.05 6.32
N PHE A 24 -7.35 -0.16 7.63
CA PHE A 24 -6.42 0.41 8.59
C PHE A 24 -5.73 -0.73 9.33
N ASP A 25 -4.42 -0.63 9.50
CA ASP A 25 -3.62 -1.60 10.23
C ASP A 25 -2.49 -0.88 10.99
N GLU A 26 -2.04 -1.47 12.09
CA GLU A 26 -0.84 -1.04 12.80
C GLU A 26 0.18 -2.16 12.71
N ILE A 27 1.32 -1.90 12.09
CA ILE A 27 2.33 -2.93 11.82
C ILE A 27 3.71 -2.52 12.33
N GLU A 28 4.54 -3.52 12.62
CA GLU A 28 5.94 -3.34 12.93
C GLU A 28 6.80 -3.89 11.78
N THR A 29 7.58 -3.05 11.10
CA THR A 29 8.46 -3.48 10.00
C THR A 29 9.68 -2.58 9.86
N ASP A 30 10.76 -3.12 9.31
CA ASP A 30 11.94 -2.34 8.86
C ASP A 30 11.89 -2.03 7.35
N ASP A 31 11.05 -2.75 6.59
CA ASP A 31 10.93 -2.61 5.15
C ASP A 31 9.45 -2.69 4.73
N PRO A 32 8.76 -1.55 4.60
CA PRO A 32 7.38 -1.50 4.12
C PRO A 32 7.19 -2.13 2.74
N ALA A 33 8.17 -2.05 1.84
CA ALA A 33 8.08 -2.63 0.51
C ALA A 33 8.17 -4.15 0.53
N ALA A 34 9.04 -4.72 1.36
CA ALA A 34 9.08 -6.17 1.60
C ALA A 34 7.78 -6.65 2.26
N TRP A 35 7.25 -5.88 3.22
CA TRP A 35 5.97 -6.20 3.85
C TRP A 35 4.81 -6.26 2.84
N VAL A 36 4.70 -5.27 1.93
CA VAL A 36 3.69 -5.32 0.85
C VAL A 36 3.90 -6.54 -0.04
N ARG A 37 5.12 -6.83 -0.50
CA ARG A 37 5.38 -8.00 -1.35
C ARG A 37 5.02 -9.33 -0.68
N ALA A 38 5.26 -9.46 0.63
CA ALA A 38 4.91 -10.66 1.38
C ALA A 38 3.38 -10.88 1.47
N ASN A 39 2.61 -9.80 1.53
CA ASN A 39 1.15 -9.85 1.58
C ASN A 39 0.48 -10.11 0.22
N PHE A 40 1.19 -9.84 -0.89
CA PHE A 40 0.69 -10.04 -2.25
C PHE A 40 1.67 -10.88 -3.08
N PRO A 41 1.80 -12.18 -2.81
CA PRO A 41 2.69 -13.07 -3.56
C PRO A 41 2.07 -13.40 -4.93
N ALA A 42 2.05 -12.41 -5.83
CA ALA A 42 1.64 -12.57 -7.21
C ALA A 42 2.85 -12.39 -8.13
N GLU A 43 2.96 -13.25 -9.15
CA GLU A 43 4.08 -13.20 -10.11
C GLU A 43 4.12 -11.90 -10.92
N ASP A 44 2.96 -11.26 -11.12
CA ASP A 44 2.78 -10.00 -11.86
C ASP A 44 2.74 -8.76 -10.95
N LEU A 45 3.15 -8.87 -9.68
CA LEU A 45 3.15 -7.75 -8.76
C LEU A 45 4.16 -6.68 -9.18
N GLU A 46 3.65 -5.53 -9.59
CA GLU A 46 4.40 -4.29 -9.75
C GLU A 46 4.22 -3.42 -8.51
N ILE A 47 5.32 -2.90 -7.96
CA ILE A 47 5.26 -1.87 -6.91
C ILE A 47 6.02 -0.60 -7.29
N ASP A 48 5.46 0.55 -6.96
CA ASP A 48 6.10 1.87 -7.01
C ASP A 48 6.14 2.44 -5.60
N VAL A 49 7.33 2.86 -5.14
CA VAL A 49 7.56 3.32 -3.77
C VAL A 49 7.94 4.79 -3.79
N GLN A 50 7.18 5.60 -3.07
CA GLN A 50 7.40 7.04 -2.96
C GLN A 50 7.55 7.42 -1.49
N THR A 51 8.57 8.22 -1.16
CA THR A 51 8.77 8.74 0.21
C THR A 51 8.55 10.24 0.21
N SER A 52 7.71 10.74 1.11
CA SER A 52 7.44 12.17 1.26
C SER A 52 8.58 12.87 2.01
N ALA A 53 8.64 14.20 1.94
CA ALA A 53 9.61 14.99 2.70
C ALA A 53 9.47 14.82 4.23
N ARG A 54 8.32 14.33 4.70
CA ARG A 54 8.04 14.04 6.12
C ARG A 54 8.39 12.61 6.52
N GLY A 55 8.86 11.78 5.58
CA GLY A 55 9.20 10.38 5.82
C GLY A 55 8.01 9.41 5.76
N GLU A 56 6.83 9.87 5.34
CA GLU A 56 5.70 8.98 5.03
C GLU A 56 6.04 8.19 3.76
N ILE A 57 5.67 6.91 3.73
CA ILE A 57 5.97 6.03 2.59
C ILE A 57 4.65 5.67 1.92
N THR A 58 4.51 6.00 0.65
CA THR A 58 3.39 5.55 -0.18
C THR A 58 3.86 4.45 -1.11
N ILE A 59 3.17 3.30 -1.11
CA ILE A 59 3.43 2.20 -2.02
C ILE A 59 2.21 1.99 -2.89
N PHE A 60 2.37 2.08 -4.21
CA PHE A 60 1.36 1.66 -5.16
C PHE A 60 1.66 0.23 -5.59
N ALA A 61 0.70 -0.68 -5.39
CA ALA A 61 0.82 -2.08 -5.79
C ALA A 61 -0.21 -2.38 -6.88
N ARG A 62 0.25 -2.98 -7.98
CA ARG A 62 -0.59 -3.41 -9.11
C ARG A 62 -0.37 -4.88 -9.39
N THR A 63 -1.44 -5.65 -9.41
CA THR A 63 -1.44 -7.09 -9.72
C THR A 63 -2.87 -7.50 -10.06
N ALA A 64 -3.04 -8.46 -10.98
CA ALA A 64 -4.35 -9.03 -11.33
C ALA A 64 -5.43 -7.97 -11.68
N GLY A 65 -5.03 -6.84 -12.27
CA GLY A 65 -5.93 -5.74 -12.63
C GLY A 65 -6.45 -4.90 -11.45
N LEU A 66 -5.92 -5.10 -10.24
CA LEU A 66 -6.22 -4.31 -9.05
C LEU A 66 -5.15 -3.26 -8.81
N ASN A 67 -5.58 -2.02 -8.57
CA ASN A 67 -4.71 -0.93 -8.13
C ASN A 67 -4.92 -0.67 -6.65
N GLN A 68 -3.85 -0.79 -5.89
CA GLN A 68 -3.87 -0.61 -4.45
C GLN A 68 -2.85 0.44 -4.05
N LYS A 69 -3.18 1.24 -3.04
CA LYS A 69 -2.30 2.25 -2.47
C LYS A 69 -2.16 1.99 -0.97
N PHE A 70 -0.93 1.95 -0.49
CA PHE A 70 -0.60 1.82 0.92
C PHE A 70 0.08 3.11 1.36
N LEU A 71 -0.44 3.77 2.38
CA LEU A 71 0.21 4.89 3.05
C LEU A 71 0.70 4.43 4.41
N PHE A 72 2.01 4.43 4.61
CA PHE A 72 2.67 4.13 5.87
C PHE A 72 3.03 5.43 6.56
N THR A 73 2.43 5.67 7.71
CA THR A 73 2.72 6.79 8.60
C THR A 73 3.39 6.23 9.85
N LYS A 74 4.62 6.64 10.12
CA LYS A 74 5.33 6.18 11.31
C LYS A 74 4.63 6.71 12.57
N ILE A 75 4.42 5.84 13.57
CA ILE A 75 3.84 6.19 14.88
C ILE A 75 4.89 6.17 15.99
#